data_AF-A0A560D987-F1
#
_entry.id   AF-A0A560D987-F1
#
_cell.length_a   1.000
_cell.length_b   1.000
_cell.length_c   1.000
_cell.angle_alpha   90.00
_cell.angle_beta   90.00
_cell.angle_gamma   90.00
#
_symmetry.space_group_name_H-M   'P 1'
#
loop_
_entity.id
_entity.type
_entity.pdbx_description
1 polymer ?
#
loop_
_entity_poly.entity_id
_entity_poly.type
_entity_poly.pdbx_seq_one_letter_code
_entity_poly.pdbx_strand_id
1 'polypeptide(L)'
;MILRWLRGILAAALIGIGVLFALAFEARYWRWRDCFNELGRCYDPVSQDVYLEQAGLVWGSLAAIALLAGIGLAMGLRRRPG
;
A
#
# COMPACT_ATOMS: atom_id res chain seq x y z
N MET A 1 -18.53 22.95 7.58
CA MET A 1 -17.07 22.93 7.90
C MET A 1 -16.60 21.55 8.37
N ILE A 2 -17.21 20.95 9.39
CA ILE A 2 -16.81 19.64 9.99
C ILE A 2 -16.64 18.52 8.96
N LEU A 3 -17.62 18.31 8.06
CA LEU A 3 -17.54 17.25 7.05
C LEU A 3 -16.35 17.39 6.07
N ARG A 4 -15.89 18.63 5.83
CA ARG A 4 -14.70 18.89 4.99
C ARG A 4 -13.42 18.47 5.71
N TRP A 5 -13.32 18.78 7.00
CA TRP A 5 -12.19 18.36 7.86
C TRP A 5 -12.14 16.84 8.00
N LEU A 6 -13.28 16.19 8.27
CA LEU A 6 -13.37 14.73 8.36
C LEU A 6 -12.90 14.06 7.05
N ARG A 7 -13.33 14.58 5.90
CA ARG A 7 -12.87 14.10 4.58
C ARG A 7 -11.36 14.31 4.38
N GLY A 8 -10.82 15.43 4.83
CA GLY A 8 -9.39 15.72 4.75
C GLY A 8 -8.57 14.74 5.61
N ILE A 9 -9.00 14.51 6.84
CA ILE A 9 -8.37 13.54 7.76
C ILE A 9 -8.44 12.13 7.18
N LEU A 10 -9.60 11.71 6.67
CA LEU A 10 -9.76 10.40 6.05
C LEU A 10 -8.87 10.23 4.81
N ALA A 11 -8.79 11.25 3.95
CA ALA A 11 -7.92 11.23 2.79
C ALA A 11 -6.44 11.10 3.21
N ALA A 12 -5.99 11.87 4.19
CA ALA A 12 -4.64 11.80 4.72
C ALA A 12 -4.34 10.42 5.35
N ALA A 13 -5.27 9.87 6.12
CA ALA A 13 -5.15 8.55 6.72
C ALA A 13 -5.05 7.43 5.66
N LEU A 14 -5.90 7.48 4.62
CA LEU A 14 -5.87 6.52 3.51
C LEU A 14 -4.58 6.60 2.69
N ILE A 15 -4.07 7.81 2.45
CA ILE A 15 -2.78 7.98 1.78
C ILE A 15 -1.66 7.43 2.67
N GLY A 16 -1.65 7.78 3.96
CA GLY A 16 -0.66 7.31 4.91
C GLY A 16 -0.60 5.79 5.01
N ILE A 17 -1.76 5.13 5.19
CA ILE A 17 -1.81 3.66 5.24
C ILE A 17 -1.46 3.03 3.89
N GLY A 18 -1.84 3.66 2.77
CA GLY A 18 -1.45 3.21 1.44
C GLY A 18 0.06 3.25 1.21
N VAL A 19 0.76 4.27 1.71
CA VAL A 19 2.23 4.34 1.72
C VAL A 19 2.81 3.23 2.58
N LEU A 20 2.27 2.97 3.77
CA LEU A 20 2.73 1.86 4.62
C LEU A 20 2.57 0.50 3.93
N PHE A 21 1.47 0.26 3.22
CA PHE A 21 1.29 -0.95 2.42
C PHE A 21 2.25 -1.02 1.23
N ALA A 22 2.57 0.12 0.58
CA ALA A 22 3.56 0.15 -0.49
C ALA A 22 4.97 -0.20 0.04
N LEU A 23 5.33 0.28 1.23
CA LEU A 23 6.57 -0.11 1.89
C LEU A 23 6.57 -1.60 2.26
N ALA A 24 5.44 -2.15 2.72
CA ALA A 24 5.31 -3.58 2.96
C ALA A 24 5.42 -4.40 1.67
N PHE A 25 4.84 -3.93 0.56
CA PHE A 25 5.00 -4.54 -0.76
C PHE A 25 6.46 -4.57 -1.21
N GLU A 26 7.20 -3.48 -1.01
CA GLU A 26 8.62 -3.43 -1.31
C GLU A 26 9.40 -4.46 -0.47
N ALA A 27 9.24 -4.39 0.85
CA ALA A 27 10.04 -5.17 1.79
C ALA A 27 9.72 -6.67 1.78
N ARG A 28 8.45 -7.03 1.52
CA ARG A 28 7.97 -8.42 1.58
C ARG A 28 7.84 -9.11 0.22
N TYR A 29 7.84 -8.36 -0.88
CA TYR A 29 7.69 -8.94 -2.22
C TYR A 29 8.69 -8.38 -3.22
N TRP A 30 8.67 -7.07 -3.50
CA TRP A 30 9.40 -6.52 -4.66
C TRP A 30 10.91 -6.77 -4.57
N ARG A 31 11.50 -6.60 -3.38
CA ARG A 31 12.92 -6.87 -3.12
C ARG A 31 13.32 -8.32 -3.41
N TRP A 32 12.38 -9.25 -3.30
CA TRP A 32 12.59 -10.70 -3.39
C TRP A 32 11.98 -11.34 -4.64
N ARG A 33 11.43 -10.52 -5.55
CA ARG A 33 10.62 -10.98 -6.69
C ARG A 33 11.35 -11.94 -7.64
N ASP A 34 12.67 -11.85 -7.69
CA ASP A 34 13.53 -12.66 -8.57
C ASP A 34 14.08 -13.93 -7.87
N CYS A 35 13.67 -14.21 -6.62
CA CYS A 35 14.14 -15.33 -5.78
C CYS A 35 13.10 -16.44 -5.58
N PHE A 36 11.83 -16.19 -5.89
CA PHE A 36 10.77 -17.16 -5.64
C PHE A 36 10.93 -18.43 -6.49
N ASN A 37 10.82 -19.59 -5.84
CA ASN A 37 10.81 -20.89 -6.52
C ASN A 37 9.41 -21.29 -7.02
N GLU A 38 9.25 -22.51 -7.52
CA GLU A 38 7.99 -23.04 -8.06
C GLU A 38 6.86 -23.11 -7.02
N LEU A 39 7.20 -23.03 -5.73
CA LEU A 39 6.23 -22.97 -4.62
C LEU A 39 5.92 -21.54 -4.18
N GLY A 40 6.48 -20.53 -4.86
CA GLY A 40 6.30 -19.11 -4.53
C GLY A 40 7.01 -18.72 -3.22
N ARG A 41 8.11 -19.39 -2.84
CA ARG A 41 8.85 -19.14 -1.59
C ARG A 41 10.27 -18.66 -1.88
N CYS A 42 10.73 -17.68 -1.12
CA CYS A 42 12.12 -17.24 -1.10
C CYS A 42 12.62 -17.25 0.35
N TYR A 43 13.70 -17.96 0.62
CA TYR A 43 14.32 -18.01 1.94
C TYR A 43 15.53 -17.06 1.97
N ASP A 44 15.56 -16.19 2.97
CA ASP A 44 16.71 -15.32 3.24
C ASP A 44 17.58 -15.94 4.34
N PRO A 45 18.80 -16.40 4.03
CA PRO A 45 19.69 -16.98 5.04
C PRO A 45 20.22 -15.93 6.03
N VAL A 46 20.10 -14.63 5.77
CA VAL A 46 20.56 -13.59 6.69
C VAL A 46 19.49 -13.32 7.75
N SER A 47 18.26 -12.99 7.34
CA SER A 47 17.17 -12.73 8.30
C SER A 47 16.49 -13.99 8.82
N GLN A 48 16.79 -15.16 8.23
CA GLN A 48 16.14 -16.45 8.50
C GLN A 48 14.63 -16.46 8.21
N ASP A 49 14.14 -15.50 7.41
CA ASP A 49 12.74 -15.41 7.01
C ASP A 49 12.44 -16.17 5.72
N VAL A 50 11.18 -16.59 5.60
CA VAL A 50 10.59 -17.04 4.33
C VAL A 50 9.63 -15.98 3.83
N TYR A 51 9.93 -15.45 2.65
CA TYR A 51 9.07 -14.55 1.90
C TYR A 51 8.18 -15.35 0.96
N LEU A 52 6.99 -14.82 0.70
CA LEU A 52 5.96 -15.49 -0.11
C LEU A 52 5.55 -14.59 -1.27
N GLU A 53 5.47 -15.17 -2.46
CA GLU A 53 5.09 -14.46 -3.69
C GLU A 53 3.72 -13.80 -3.58
N GLN A 54 2.76 -14.48 -2.92
CA GLN A 54 1.41 -13.99 -2.66
C GLN A 54 1.38 -12.65 -1.89
N ALA A 55 2.46 -12.30 -1.17
CA ALA A 55 2.57 -11.02 -0.49
C ALA A 55 2.53 -9.84 -1.50
N GLY A 56 2.96 -10.05 -2.74
CA GLY A 56 2.89 -9.05 -3.80
C GLY A 56 1.46 -8.66 -4.13
N LEU A 57 0.59 -9.65 -4.35
CA LEU A 57 -0.83 -9.44 -4.59
C LEU A 57 -1.49 -8.73 -3.41
N VAL A 58 -1.25 -9.20 -2.18
CA VAL A 58 -1.89 -8.68 -0.97
C VAL A 58 -1.47 -7.23 -0.70
N TRP A 59 -0.17 -6.98 -0.51
CA TRP A 59 0.30 -5.64 -0.16
C TRP A 59 0.16 -4.65 -1.31
N GLY A 60 0.41 -5.10 -2.55
CA GLY A 60 0.30 -4.26 -3.74
C GLY A 60 -1.13 -3.81 -4.00
N SER A 61 -2.11 -4.72 -3.90
CA SER A 61 -3.53 -4.35 -4.08
C SER A 61 -4.04 -3.44 -2.96
N LEU A 62 -3.67 -3.72 -1.70
CA LEU A 62 -4.02 -2.85 -0.56
C LEU A 62 -3.43 -1.44 -0.71
N ALA A 63 -2.15 -1.35 -1.12
CA ALA A 63 -1.50 -0.07 -1.40
C ALA A 63 -2.22 0.70 -2.50
N ALA A 64 -2.50 0.05 -3.63
CA ALA A 64 -3.18 0.66 -4.76
C ALA A 64 -4.57 1.19 -4.37
N ILE A 65 -5.40 0.37 -3.72
CA ILE A 65 -6.75 0.75 -3.31
C ILE A 65 -6.71 1.94 -2.35
N ALA A 66 -5.88 1.87 -1.30
CA ALA A 66 -5.80 2.92 -0.29
C ALA A 66 -5.30 4.25 -0.87
N LEU A 67 -4.24 4.22 -1.70
CA LEU A 67 -3.69 5.41 -2.35
C LEU A 67 -4.69 6.02 -3.33
N LEU A 68 -5.31 5.22 -4.20
CA LEU A 68 -6.29 5.73 -5.17
C LEU A 68 -7.50 6.33 -4.47
N ALA A 69 -8.02 5.69 -3.42
CA ALA A 69 -9.13 6.21 -2.64
C ALA A 69 -8.75 7.52 -1.92
N GLY A 70 -7.60 7.56 -1.26
CA GLY A 70 -7.12 8.73 -0.53
C GLY A 70 -6.83 9.92 -1.45
N ILE A 71 -6.15 9.69 -2.57
CA ILE A 71 -5.88 10.73 -3.59
C ILE A 71 -7.19 11.17 -4.24
N GLY A 72 -8.11 10.26 -4.57
CA GLY A 72 -9.43 10.58 -5.09
C GLY A 72 -10.23 11.51 -4.17
N LEU A 73 -10.25 11.22 -2.86
CA LEU A 73 -10.89 12.07 -1.86
C LEU A 73 -10.20 13.44 -1.74
N ALA A 74 -8.86 13.48 -1.74
CA ALA A 74 -8.09 14.72 -1.70
C ALA A 74 -8.33 15.59 -2.94
N MET A 75 -8.37 15.00 -4.13
CA MET A 75 -8.71 15.70 -5.38
C MET A 75 -10.15 16.20 -5.38
N GLY A 76 -11.09 15.41 -4.86
CA GLY A 76 -12.49 15.82 -4.70
C GLY A 76 -12.68 17.00 -3.74
N LEU A 77 -11.81 17.13 -2.72
CA LEU A 77 -11.76 18.30 -1.84
C LEU A 77 -11.23 19.55 -2.58
N ARG A 78 -10.25 19.38 -3.47
CA ARG A 78 -9.68 20.49 -4.27
C ARG A 78 -10.60 20.99 -5.37
N ARG A 79 -11.45 20.12 -5.93
CA ARG A 79 -12.33 20.44 -7.07
C ARG A 79 -13.63 21.14 -6.70
N ARG A 80 -13.96 21.34 -5.43
CA ARG A 80 -15.18 22.07 -5.03
C ARG A 80 -14.91 23.58 -5.14
N PRO A 81 -15.45 24.29 -6.15
CA PRO A 81 -15.46 25.75 -6.14
C PRO A 81 -16.37 26.19 -4.99
N GLY A 82 -15.94 27.19 -4.22
CA GLY A 82 -16.82 27.90 -3.29
C GLY A 82 -17.91 28.63 -4.04
#